data_AF-N8Q3B9-F1
#
_entry.id   AF-N8Q3B9-F1
#
_cell.length_a   1.000
_cell.length_b   1.000
_cell.length_c   1.000
_cell.angle_alpha   90.00
_cell.angle_beta   90.00
_cell.angle_gamma   90.00
#
_symmetry.space_group_name_H-M   'P 1'
#
loop_
_entity.id
_entity.type
_entity.pdbx_description
1 polymer ?
#
loop_
_entity_poly.entity_id
_entity_poly.type
_entity_poly.pdbx_seq_one_letter_code
_entity_poly.pdbx_strand_id
1 'polypeptide(L)'
;MTSLLSVLGLYDLLQKKHAILRNYPILRHFRFIFEDVRPEIRQYFIEADQDALPFSRMQRSLVYQRAKNENADKPFGSIIDVYQANYRFIVHSMTPCPPADPSTFRVLIGADADRF
;
A
#
# COMPACT_ATOMS: atom_id res chain seq x y z
N MET A 1 38.70 -18.24 -14.80
CA MET A 1 37.25 -18.20 -14.49
C MET A 1 36.73 -19.58 -14.07
N THR A 2 36.88 -20.62 -14.91
CA THR A 2 36.42 -21.98 -14.60
C THR A 2 36.99 -22.57 -13.30
N SER A 3 38.27 -22.35 -13.00
CA SER A 3 38.90 -22.84 -11.76
C SER A 3 38.27 -22.27 -10.49
N LEU A 4 37.85 -20.99 -10.52
CA LEU A 4 37.22 -20.33 -9.37
C LEU A 4 35.84 -20.95 -9.07
N LEU A 5 35.04 -21.21 -10.11
CA LEU A 5 33.76 -21.89 -9.97
C LEU A 5 33.91 -23.33 -9.49
N SER A 6 34.94 -24.05 -9.93
CA SER A 6 35.20 -25.42 -9.47
C SER A 6 35.57 -25.48 -7.98
N VAL A 7 36.36 -24.53 -7.48
CA VAL A 7 36.71 -24.44 -6.04
C VAL A 7 35.48 -24.07 -5.20
N LEU A 8 34.67 -23.12 -5.66
CA LEU A 8 33.40 -22.75 -5.02
C LEU A 8 32.42 -23.92 -4.96
N GLY A 9 32.26 -24.65 -6.07
CA GLY A 9 31.42 -25.85 -6.10
C GLY A 9 31.92 -26.95 -5.16
N LEU A 10 33.23 -27.14 -5.05
CA LEU A 10 33.81 -28.11 -4.11
C LEU A 10 33.56 -27.71 -2.65
N TYR A 11 33.68 -26.41 -2.32
CA TYR A 11 33.35 -25.89 -0.99
C TYR A 11 31.87 -26.06 -0.65
N ASP A 12 30.97 -25.77 -1.59
CA ASP A 12 29.51 -25.94 -1.45
C ASP A 12 29.13 -27.42 -1.22
N LEU A 13 29.84 -28.36 -1.84
CA LEU A 13 29.64 -29.81 -1.67
C LEU A 13 30.11 -30.31 -0.29
N LEU A 14 31.20 -29.73 0.24
CA LEU A 14 31.79 -30.09 1.54
C LEU A 14 31.00 -29.50 2.73
N GLN A 15 30.25 -28.42 2.51
CA GLN A 15 29.48 -27.77 3.57
C GLN A 15 28.27 -28.61 4.02
N LYS A 16 28.29 -29.10 5.26
CA LYS A 16 27.21 -29.95 5.83
C LYS A 16 25.96 -29.19 6.31
N LYS A 17 26.00 -27.86 6.39
CA LYS A 17 24.92 -27.05 6.99
C LYS A 17 23.68 -26.88 6.10
N HIS A 18 23.81 -27.10 4.79
CA HIS A 18 22.87 -26.58 3.81
C HIS A 18 22.64 -27.60 2.68
N ALA A 19 21.72 -28.54 2.89
CA ALA A 19 21.47 -29.68 1.99
C ALA A 19 21.23 -29.30 0.51
N ILE A 20 20.60 -28.15 0.23
CA ILE A 20 20.33 -27.71 -1.14
C ILE A 20 21.63 -27.22 -1.85
N LEU A 21 22.67 -26.78 -1.13
CA LEU A 21 23.96 -26.34 -1.71
C LEU A 21 24.75 -27.58 -2.16
N ARG A 22 24.58 -28.69 -1.44
CA ARG A 22 25.21 -29.96 -1.75
C ARG A 22 24.59 -30.67 -2.95
N ASN A 23 23.28 -30.56 -3.15
CA ASN A 23 22.62 -31.20 -4.30
C ASN A 23 22.75 -30.38 -5.58
N TYR A 24 22.91 -29.06 -5.47
CA TYR A 24 23.01 -28.14 -6.61
C TYR A 24 24.06 -27.05 -6.34
N PRO A 25 25.36 -27.41 -6.35
CA PRO A 25 26.45 -26.45 -6.16
C PRO A 25 26.40 -25.39 -7.27
N ILE A 26 26.76 -24.14 -6.95
CA ILE A 26 26.71 -22.98 -7.88
C ILE A 26 25.28 -22.54 -8.24
N LEU A 27 24.41 -23.45 -8.71
CA LEU A 27 23.04 -23.15 -9.13
C LEU A 27 22.15 -22.64 -7.99
N ARG A 28 22.39 -23.09 -6.76
CA ARG A 28 21.63 -22.61 -5.60
C ARG A 28 21.89 -21.13 -5.28
N HIS A 29 23.08 -20.60 -5.56
CA HIS A 29 23.36 -19.17 -5.32
C HIS A 29 22.44 -18.27 -6.13
N PHE A 30 22.07 -18.69 -7.35
CA PHE A 30 21.07 -17.98 -8.15
C PHE A 30 19.71 -17.93 -7.45
N ARG A 31 19.28 -18.99 -6.76
CA ARG A 31 18.01 -18.97 -6.03
C ARG A 31 18.00 -17.88 -4.95
N PHE A 32 19.09 -17.74 -4.19
CA PHE A 32 19.19 -16.69 -3.18
C PHE A 32 19.17 -15.30 -3.81
N ILE A 33 19.91 -15.11 -4.90
CA ILE A 33 19.91 -13.85 -5.66
C ILE A 33 18.50 -13.51 -6.17
N PHE A 34 17.76 -14.49 -6.70
CA PHE A 34 16.38 -14.28 -7.17
C PHE A 34 15.39 -14.08 -6.02
N GLU A 35 15.61 -14.69 -4.87
CA GLU A 35 14.77 -14.54 -3.68
C GLU A 35 14.89 -13.12 -3.09
N ASP A 36 16.09 -12.52 -3.15
CA ASP A 36 16.34 -11.13 -2.75
C ASP A 36 15.79 -10.11 -3.77
N VAL A 37 15.88 -10.42 -5.08
CA VAL A 37 15.37 -9.54 -6.14
C VAL A 37 13.84 -9.59 -6.29
N ARG A 38 13.21 -10.70 -5.88
CA ARG A 38 11.75 -10.91 -5.96
C ARG A 38 10.90 -9.85 -5.22
N PRO A 39 11.16 -9.45 -3.97
CA PRO A 39 10.39 -8.40 -3.29
C PRO A 39 10.51 -7.05 -3.99
N GLU A 40 11.71 -6.67 -4.45
CA GLU A 40 11.93 -5.41 -5.16
C GLU A 40 11.18 -5.36 -6.49
N ILE A 41 11.23 -6.44 -7.31
CA ILE A 41 10.48 -6.48 -8.57
C ILE A 41 8.97 -6.37 -8.31
N ARG A 42 8.40 -7.04 -7.29
CA ARG A 42 6.97 -6.90 -6.98
C ARG A 42 6.61 -5.47 -6.57
N GLN A 43 7.45 -4.86 -5.76
CA GLN A 43 7.22 -3.52 -5.21
C GLN A 43 7.33 -2.40 -6.26
N TYR A 44 8.08 -2.59 -7.35
CA TYR A 44 8.29 -1.55 -8.37
C TYR A 44 7.64 -1.83 -9.73
N PHE A 45 7.49 -3.10 -10.14
CA PHE A 45 6.96 -3.46 -11.46
C PHE A 45 5.51 -3.96 -11.44
N ILE A 46 5.02 -4.46 -10.31
CA ILE A 46 3.69 -5.11 -10.22
C ILE A 46 2.71 -4.28 -9.40
N GLU A 47 3.19 -3.50 -8.43
CA GLU A 47 2.33 -2.60 -7.64
C GLU A 47 2.14 -1.29 -8.41
N ALA A 48 1.17 -1.26 -9.32
CA ALA A 48 0.69 0.00 -9.89
C ALA A 48 0.21 0.87 -8.72
N ASP A 49 0.70 2.12 -8.61
CA ASP A 49 0.36 3.07 -7.52
C ASP A 49 -1.16 3.33 -7.33
N GLN A 50 -1.97 2.78 -8.23
CA GLN A 50 -3.41 2.93 -8.40
C GLN A 50 -4.21 1.65 -8.07
N ASP A 51 -3.57 0.48 -7.91
CA ASP A 51 -4.27 -0.75 -7.57
C ASP A 51 -4.54 -0.81 -6.06
N ALA A 52 -5.80 -0.62 -5.72
CA ALA A 52 -6.28 -0.47 -4.36
C ALA A 52 -6.33 -1.82 -3.61
N LEU A 53 -5.90 -1.80 -2.33
CA LEU A 53 -6.57 -2.43 -1.16
C LEU A 53 -5.77 -2.11 0.13
N PRO A 54 -6.40 -1.81 1.29
CA PRO A 54 -7.43 -0.80 1.55
C PRO A 54 -6.91 0.67 1.50
N PHE A 55 -5.60 0.88 1.35
CA PHE A 55 -4.97 2.21 1.22
C PHE A 55 -3.92 2.20 0.11
N SER A 56 -3.90 3.23 -0.73
CA SER A 56 -2.90 3.36 -1.80
C SER A 56 -1.52 3.72 -1.25
N ARG A 57 -0.45 3.40 -2.00
CA ARG A 57 0.93 3.77 -1.63
C ARG A 57 1.08 5.27 -1.39
N MET A 58 0.36 6.07 -2.19
CA MET A 58 0.30 7.53 -2.05
C MET A 58 -0.27 7.97 -0.69
N GLN A 59 -1.30 7.29 -0.19
CA GLN A 59 -1.89 7.60 1.12
C GLN A 59 -0.91 7.24 2.25
N ARG A 60 -0.23 6.09 2.14
CA ARG A 60 0.79 5.68 3.13
C ARG A 60 1.96 6.66 3.18
N SER A 61 2.50 7.07 2.03
CA SER A 61 3.62 8.01 1.97
C SER A 61 3.26 9.37 2.60
N LEU A 62 2.03 9.83 2.40
CA LEU A 62 1.52 11.07 2.98
C LEU A 62 1.47 11.00 4.52
N VAL A 63 0.98 9.88 5.07
CA VAL A 63 0.95 9.67 6.53
C VAL A 63 2.37 9.66 7.11
N TYR A 64 3.32 8.98 6.45
CA TYR A 64 4.72 8.96 6.89
C TYR A 64 5.39 10.33 6.85
N GLN A 65 5.19 11.10 5.78
CA GLN A 65 5.76 12.46 5.67
C GLN A 65 5.23 13.37 6.79
N ARG A 66 3.92 13.32 7.07
CA ARG A 66 3.31 14.06 8.19
C ARG A 66 3.82 13.60 9.55
N ALA A 67 3.96 12.28 9.76
CA ALA A 67 4.49 11.75 11.01
C ALA A 67 5.95 12.15 11.26
N LYS A 68 6.74 12.37 10.21
CA LYS A 68 8.13 12.83 10.28
C LYS A 68 8.28 14.37 10.28
N ASN A 69 7.18 15.12 10.25
CA ASN A 69 7.19 16.58 10.15
C ASN A 69 7.94 17.08 8.89
N GLU A 70 7.88 16.30 7.80
CA GLU A 70 8.43 16.65 6.49
C GLU A 70 7.36 17.36 5.64
N ASN A 71 7.78 18.27 4.75
CA ASN A 71 6.87 18.98 3.84
C ASN A 71 6.08 17.98 2.98
N ALA A 72 4.78 17.93 3.21
CA ALA A 72 3.83 17.04 2.55
C ALA A 72 3.00 17.76 1.45
N ASP A 73 3.43 18.96 1.06
CA ASP A 73 2.71 19.81 0.13
C ASP A 73 2.77 19.23 -1.28
N LYS A 74 1.60 18.86 -1.81
CA LYS A 74 1.44 18.42 -3.18
C LYS A 74 0.76 19.54 -3.98
N PRO A 75 1.22 19.82 -5.20
CA PRO A 75 0.59 20.83 -6.04
C PRO A 75 -0.87 20.48 -6.30
N PHE A 76 -1.72 21.51 -6.41
CA PHE A 76 -3.14 21.35 -6.71
C PHE A 76 -3.31 20.72 -8.10
N GLY A 77 -3.71 19.45 -8.12
CA GLY A 77 -4.02 18.68 -9.32
C GLY A 77 -4.65 17.34 -8.94
N SER A 78 -5.68 16.93 -9.68
CA SER A 78 -6.24 15.58 -9.51
C SER A 78 -5.38 14.59 -10.28
N ILE A 79 -4.78 13.65 -9.56
CA ILE A 79 -4.10 12.48 -10.16
C ILE A 79 -5.15 11.42 -10.54
N ILE A 80 -6.38 11.57 -10.04
CA ILE A 80 -7.51 10.68 -10.29
C ILE A 80 -8.18 11.10 -11.59
N ASP A 81 -8.43 10.13 -12.46
CA ASP A 81 -9.16 10.32 -13.71
C ASP A 81 -10.64 10.57 -13.42
N VAL A 82 -11.05 11.83 -13.59
CA VAL A 82 -12.40 12.36 -13.31
C VAL A 82 -13.41 11.89 -14.38
N TYR A 83 -12.94 11.37 -15.51
CA TYR A 83 -13.79 10.94 -16.62
C TYR A 83 -14.11 9.43 -16.61
N GLN A 84 -13.61 8.69 -15.60
CA GLN A 84 -13.94 7.27 -15.49
C GLN A 84 -15.42 7.06 -15.17
N ALA A 85 -16.01 6.01 -15.74
CA ALA A 85 -17.42 5.67 -15.60
C ALA A 85 -17.86 5.43 -14.13
N ASN A 86 -16.93 5.07 -13.26
CA ASN A 86 -17.14 4.82 -11.82
C ASN A 86 -16.68 5.99 -10.93
N TYR A 87 -16.21 7.10 -11.48
CA TYR A 87 -15.87 8.28 -10.69
C TYR A 87 -17.15 8.94 -10.15
N ARG A 88 -17.24 9.11 -8.83
CA ARG A 88 -18.36 9.78 -8.16
C ARG A 88 -17.83 10.97 -7.38
N PHE A 89 -18.48 12.11 -7.56
CA PHE A 89 -18.21 13.32 -6.78
C PHE A 89 -19.54 13.82 -6.19
N ILE A 90 -19.44 14.51 -5.06
CA ILE A 90 -20.58 15.15 -4.39
C ILE A 90 -20.45 16.65 -4.65
N VAL A 91 -21.53 17.26 -5.10
CA VAL A 91 -21.66 18.72 -5.22
C VAL A 91 -22.58 19.23 -4.14
N HIS A 92 -22.36 20.47 -3.71
CA HIS A 92 -23.33 21.16 -2.87
C HIS A 92 -24.64 21.34 -3.62
N SER A 93 -25.75 21.17 -2.91
CA SER A 93 -27.07 21.55 -3.43
C SER A 93 -27.07 23.04 -3.72
N MET A 94 -27.42 23.41 -4.95
CA MET A 94 -27.62 24.80 -5.37
C MET A 94 -28.98 25.34 -4.90
N THR A 95 -29.85 24.47 -4.39
CA THR A 95 -31.20 24.85 -3.92
C THR A 95 -31.10 25.43 -2.51
N PRO A 96 -31.54 26.68 -2.28
CA PRO A 96 -31.57 27.25 -0.94
C PRO A 96 -32.52 26.47 -0.04
N CYS A 97 -32.05 26.11 1.15
CA CYS A 97 -32.90 25.55 2.20
C CYS A 97 -33.72 26.70 2.82
N PRO A 98 -35.03 26.51 3.10
CA PRO A 98 -35.78 27.47 3.91
C PRO A 98 -35.09 27.72 5.26
N PRO A 99 -35.19 28.94 5.82
CA PRO A 99 -34.58 29.24 7.12
C PRO A 99 -35.14 28.30 8.18
N ALA A 100 -34.25 27.66 8.93
CA ALA A 100 -34.65 26.74 9.99
C ALA A 100 -35.32 27.51 11.14
N ASP A 101 -36.42 26.97 11.66
CA ASP A 101 -37.13 27.57 12.79
C ASP A 101 -36.34 27.35 14.10
N PRO A 102 -35.92 28.43 14.80
CA PRO A 102 -35.22 28.32 16.07
C PRO A 102 -35.95 27.50 17.15
N SER A 103 -37.27 27.38 17.06
CA SER A 103 -38.09 26.60 18.00
C SER A 103 -37.82 25.08 17.88
N THR A 104 -37.41 24.62 16.70
CA THR A 104 -37.14 23.20 16.39
C THR A 104 -35.71 22.75 16.67
N PHE A 105 -34.82 23.63 17.12
CA PHE A 105 -33.44 23.26 17.45
C PHE A 105 -33.30 22.38 18.68
N ARG A 106 -34.34 22.32 19.52
CA ARG A 106 -34.37 21.49 20.73
C ARG A 106 -35.16 20.22 20.46
N VAL A 107 -34.49 19.08 20.58
CA VAL A 107 -35.13 17.76 20.56
C VAL A 107 -35.12 17.20 21.97
N LEU A 108 -36.29 16.74 22.45
CA LEU A 108 -36.40 16.05 23.73
C LEU A 108 -35.98 14.58 23.54
N ILE A 109 -34.92 14.16 24.21
CA ILE A 109 -34.44 12.77 24.20
C ILE A 109 -34.98 12.08 25.45
N GLY A 110 -35.72 10.98 25.28
CA GLY A 110 -36.24 10.16 26.40
C GLY A 110 -37.69 10.41 26.83
N ALA A 111 -38.52 11.03 25.98
CA ALA A 111 -39.93 11.33 26.31
C ALA A 111 -40.81 10.07 26.56
N ASP A 112 -40.42 8.90 26.06
CA ASP A 112 -41.19 7.64 26.13
C ASP A 112 -40.59 6.60 27.12
N ALA A 113 -39.98 7.05 28.22
CA ALA A 113 -39.51 6.13 29.26
C ALA A 113 -40.63 5.57 30.18
N ASP A 114 -41.85 6.14 30.09
CA ASP A 114 -42.99 5.80 30.98
C ASP A 114 -43.96 4.73 30.41
N ARG A 115 -43.58 4.01 29.34
CA ARG A 115 -44.41 2.99 28.68
C ARG A 115 -43.79 1.59 28.61
N PHE A 116 -43.11 1.16 29.68
CA PHE A 116 -42.76 -0.25 29.88
C PHE A 116 -43.37 -0.79 31.16
#